data_AF-A0A937QM80-F1
#
_entry.id   AF-A0A937QM80-F1
#
_cell.length_a   1.000
_cell.length_b   1.000
_cell.length_c   1.000
_cell.angle_alpha   90.00
_cell.angle_beta   90.00
_cell.angle_gamma   90.00
#
_symmetry.space_group_name_H-M   'P 1'
#
loop_
_entity.id
_entity.type
_entity.pdbx_description
1 polymer ?
#
loop_
_entity_poly.entity_id
_entity_poly.type
_entity_poly.pdbx_seq_one_letter_code
_entity_poly.pdbx_strand_id
1 'polypeptide(L)'
;MLKRTLIVVAVVALLATSAQALGPDPHTGGGNSPAIKVNLEKIEIGWPFEYKALNLCVIPVYMHVGYFVQVEKCNERKIKLVQVECSDPVMGKGDGDWPCYYDCENVKIRANFQVKLGLSKAKVGSVIDEWSAYFEGGDIVDASGGWNTITVCVKAWKARLYNNAPGTEIQVGTVTITVKPNV
;
A
#
# COMPACT_ATOMS: atom_id res chain seq x y z
N MET A 1 -19.17 3.00 37.18
CA MET A 1 -19.97 2.22 36.20
C MET A 1 -21.37 2.80 36.13
N LEU A 2 -21.61 3.77 35.23
CA LEU A 2 -22.93 4.34 34.93
C LEU A 2 -22.69 5.34 33.79
N LYS A 3 -22.79 4.89 32.53
CA LYS A 3 -22.71 5.78 31.35
C LYS A 3 -23.13 5.12 30.01
N ARG A 4 -23.81 3.96 30.03
CA ARG A 4 -24.23 3.26 28.80
C ARG A 4 -25.75 3.16 28.60
N THR A 5 -26.56 3.69 29.51
CA THR A 5 -28.02 3.43 29.52
C THR A 5 -28.86 4.54 28.87
N LEU A 6 -28.29 5.70 28.54
CA LEU A 6 -29.06 6.84 28.00
C LEU A 6 -29.25 6.81 26.47
N ILE A 7 -28.41 6.09 25.73
CA ILE A 7 -28.47 6.07 24.25
C ILE A 7 -29.57 5.10 23.75
N VAL A 8 -29.93 4.09 24.53
CA VAL A 8 -30.89 3.06 24.09
C VAL A 8 -32.34 3.59 24.12
N VAL A 9 -32.65 4.56 24.98
CA VAL A 9 -34.01 5.14 25.06
C VAL A 9 -34.27 6.17 23.95
N ALA A 10 -33.24 6.80 23.39
CA ALA A 10 -33.39 7.75 22.29
C ALA A 10 -33.64 7.07 20.92
N VAL A 11 -33.15 5.85 20.71
CA VAL A 11 -33.26 5.16 19.41
C VAL A 11 -34.64 4.51 19.21
N VAL A 12 -35.31 4.09 20.28
CA VAL A 12 -36.66 3.52 20.18
C VAL A 12 -37.73 4.61 19.95
N ALA A 13 -37.50 5.84 20.41
CA ALA A 13 -38.41 6.96 20.16
C ALA A 13 -38.38 7.47 18.70
N LEU A 14 -37.25 7.33 17.99
CA LEU A 14 -37.15 7.73 16.58
C LEU A 14 -37.67 6.68 15.59
N LEU A 15 -37.90 5.44 16.02
CA LEU A 15 -38.49 4.39 15.18
C LEU A 15 -40.02 4.33 15.27
N ALA A 16 -40.63 5.09 16.18
CA ALA A 16 -42.09 5.18 16.31
C ALA A 16 -42.75 6.12 15.29
N THR A 17 -41.99 6.84 14.46
CA THR A 17 -42.54 7.48 13.25
C THR A 17 -42.44 6.51 12.08
N SER A 18 -43.07 5.35 12.23
CA SER A 18 -43.46 4.49 11.12
C SER A 18 -44.19 5.34 10.09
N ALA A 19 -43.67 5.35 8.85
CA ALA A 19 -44.30 5.77 7.61
C ALA A 19 -45.75 6.25 7.76
N GLN A 20 -45.95 7.51 8.11
CA GLN A 20 -47.26 8.13 7.97
C GLN A 20 -47.40 8.53 6.50
N ALA A 21 -48.27 7.81 5.79
CA ALA A 21 -48.80 8.25 4.51
C ALA A 21 -49.60 9.54 4.75
N LEU A 22 -48.93 10.69 4.63
CA LEU A 22 -49.55 12.01 4.65
C LEU A 22 -49.65 12.50 3.20
N GLY A 23 -50.82 12.29 2.60
CA GLY A 23 -51.27 13.12 1.49
C GLY A 23 -51.55 14.54 2.02
N PRO A 24 -51.39 15.59 1.19
CA PRO A 24 -51.84 16.92 1.58
C PRO A 24 -53.37 16.89 1.74
N ASP A 25 -53.84 17.16 2.95
CA ASP A 25 -55.20 17.65 3.15
C ASP A 25 -55.30 19.00 2.41
N PRO A 26 -56.29 19.22 1.51
CA PRO A 26 -56.50 20.50 0.85
C PRO A 26 -56.85 21.66 1.81
N HIS A 27 -56.95 21.42 3.12
CA HIS A 27 -57.31 22.43 4.13
C HIS A 27 -56.18 22.91 5.06
N THR A 28 -54.95 22.42 4.98
CA THR A 28 -53.85 22.89 5.85
C THR A 28 -52.67 23.43 5.06
N GLY A 29 -52.57 24.76 5.03
CA GLY A 29 -51.47 25.48 4.41
C GLY A 29 -50.11 25.22 5.09
N GLY A 30 -49.05 25.29 4.28
CA GLY A 30 -47.71 25.67 4.71
C GLY A 30 -46.92 24.61 5.49
N GLY A 31 -46.44 23.56 4.82
CA GLY A 31 -45.45 22.66 5.41
C GLY A 31 -44.58 21.99 4.35
N ASN A 32 -43.31 22.38 4.26
CA ASN A 32 -42.29 21.69 3.47
C ASN A 32 -42.10 20.28 4.05
N SER A 33 -42.60 19.26 3.34
CA SER A 33 -42.53 17.86 3.78
C SER A 33 -41.94 16.97 2.67
N PRO A 34 -40.91 16.15 2.95
CA PRO A 34 -40.13 15.41 1.95
C PRO A 34 -40.75 14.03 1.63
N ALA A 35 -42.02 13.98 1.21
CA ALA A 35 -42.73 12.75 0.85
C ALA A 35 -42.93 12.60 -0.67
N ILE A 36 -43.02 11.36 -1.18
CA ILE A 36 -43.41 11.08 -2.57
C ILE A 36 -44.90 11.43 -2.73
N LYS A 37 -45.18 12.52 -3.45
CA LYS A 37 -46.56 12.93 -3.77
C LYS A 37 -47.00 12.27 -5.07
N VAL A 38 -48.08 11.48 -5.04
CA VAL A 38 -48.82 11.11 -6.25
C VAL A 38 -49.97 12.10 -6.38
N ASN A 39 -49.94 12.93 -7.42
CA ASN A 39 -50.91 13.99 -7.64
C ASN A 39 -52.16 13.38 -8.31
N LEU A 40 -53.22 13.13 -7.53
CA LEU A 40 -54.37 12.33 -7.98
C LEU A 40 -55.54 13.16 -8.55
N GLU A 41 -55.43 14.48 -8.68
CA GLU A 41 -56.60 15.27 -9.10
C GLU A 41 -56.78 15.40 -10.62
N LYS A 42 -55.77 15.14 -11.47
CA LYS A 42 -55.90 15.33 -12.94
C LYS A 42 -55.06 14.42 -13.86
N ILE A 43 -54.54 13.29 -13.41
CA ILE A 43 -53.74 12.40 -14.27
C ILE A 43 -54.34 10.99 -14.25
N GLU A 44 -54.96 10.58 -15.36
CA GLU A 44 -55.11 9.16 -15.66
C GLU A 44 -53.71 8.56 -15.66
N ILE A 45 -53.44 7.66 -14.72
CA ILE A 45 -52.15 6.98 -14.61
C ILE A 45 -52.01 6.07 -15.84
N GLY A 46 -51.43 6.60 -16.91
CA GLY A 46 -51.13 5.86 -18.13
C GLY A 46 -50.13 4.75 -17.83
N TRP A 47 -50.60 3.52 -17.93
CA TRP A 47 -49.74 2.34 -17.88
C TRP A 47 -48.86 2.26 -19.13
N PRO A 48 -47.58 1.88 -19.01
CA PRO A 48 -46.87 1.48 -17.79
C PRO A 48 -46.06 2.63 -17.16
N PHE A 49 -45.93 2.63 -15.84
CA PHE A 49 -45.00 3.49 -15.11
C PHE A 49 -43.88 2.65 -14.47
N GLU A 50 -42.69 3.23 -14.40
CA GLU A 50 -41.52 2.58 -13.83
C GLU A 50 -41.29 3.09 -12.40
N TYR A 51 -41.23 2.17 -11.44
CA TYR A 51 -40.99 2.51 -10.04
C TYR A 51 -39.57 3.07 -9.89
N LYS A 52 -39.46 4.32 -9.42
CA LYS A 52 -38.17 4.92 -9.09
C LYS A 52 -37.79 4.56 -7.66
N ALA A 53 -36.63 3.93 -7.48
CA ALA A 53 -36.07 3.68 -6.17
C ALA A 53 -35.79 5.01 -5.46
N LEU A 54 -36.23 5.13 -4.20
CA LEU A 54 -35.94 6.27 -3.35
C LEU A 54 -34.83 5.92 -2.37
N ASN A 55 -33.76 6.73 -2.32
CA ASN A 55 -32.71 6.56 -1.32
C ASN A 55 -33.19 7.13 0.02
N LEU A 56 -33.53 6.24 0.97
CA LEU A 56 -34.14 6.60 2.26
C LEU A 56 -33.12 6.98 3.35
N CYS A 57 -31.94 6.38 3.34
CA CYS A 57 -30.92 6.59 4.37
C CYS A 57 -29.52 6.32 3.79
N VAL A 58 -28.56 7.15 4.16
CA VAL A 58 -27.14 6.96 3.85
C VAL A 58 -26.42 6.66 5.16
N ILE A 59 -25.95 5.42 5.32
CA ILE A 59 -25.16 5.01 6.49
C ILE A 59 -23.69 5.12 6.10
N PRO A 60 -22.92 6.07 6.68
CA PRO A 60 -21.49 6.15 6.41
C PRO A 60 -20.77 4.94 7.00
N VAL A 61 -19.93 4.29 6.19
CA VAL A 61 -19.11 3.14 6.59
C VAL A 61 -17.69 3.64 6.83
N TYR A 62 -17.13 3.32 8.00
CA TYR A 62 -15.77 3.69 8.39
C TYR A 62 -14.87 2.45 8.45
N MET A 63 -13.60 2.60 8.08
CA MET A 63 -12.59 1.56 8.17
C MET A 63 -11.37 2.07 8.93
N HIS A 64 -10.84 1.25 9.84
CA HIS A 64 -9.57 1.52 10.49
C HIS A 64 -8.42 1.09 9.56
N VAL A 65 -7.60 2.05 9.15
CA VAL A 65 -6.43 1.81 8.30
C VAL A 65 -5.21 1.57 9.19
N GLY A 66 -4.61 0.39 9.08
CA GLY A 66 -3.34 0.06 9.76
C GLY A 66 -2.10 0.52 8.98
N TYR A 67 -0.92 0.11 9.46
CA TYR A 67 0.33 0.33 8.73
C TYR A 67 0.36 -0.48 7.43
N PHE A 68 0.70 0.21 6.34
CA PHE A 68 0.75 -0.35 5.01
C PHE A 68 2.09 0.01 4.35
N VAL A 69 2.77 -1.01 3.82
CA VAL A 69 3.98 -0.87 3.00
C VAL A 69 3.84 -1.78 1.78
N GLN A 70 4.20 -1.28 0.61
CA GLN A 70 4.22 -2.07 -0.61
C GLN A 70 5.49 -1.82 -1.41
N VAL A 71 6.07 -2.91 -1.91
CA VAL A 71 7.21 -2.90 -2.83
C VAL A 71 6.70 -3.27 -4.23
N GLU A 72 7.03 -2.48 -5.24
CA GLU A 72 6.59 -2.73 -6.62
C GLU A 72 7.35 -3.95 -7.20
N LYS A 73 6.62 -4.99 -7.62
CA LYS A 73 7.12 -6.15 -8.37
C LYS A 73 8.36 -6.84 -7.76
N CYS A 74 8.38 -7.00 -6.44
CA CYS A 74 9.55 -7.54 -5.72
C CYS A 74 10.02 -8.91 -6.24
N ASN A 75 9.11 -9.75 -6.74
CA ASN A 75 9.39 -11.10 -7.26
C ASN A 75 10.08 -11.12 -8.64
N GLU A 76 10.05 -10.02 -9.39
CA GLU A 76 10.68 -9.91 -10.71
C GLU A 76 12.10 -9.31 -10.64
N ARG A 77 12.47 -8.74 -9.49
CA ARG A 77 13.72 -7.97 -9.32
C ARG A 77 14.92 -8.88 -9.09
N LYS A 78 16.05 -8.50 -9.67
CA LYS A 78 17.35 -9.17 -9.53
C LYS A 78 18.46 -8.13 -9.55
N ILE A 79 19.48 -8.30 -8.71
CA ILE A 79 20.73 -7.54 -8.79
C ILE A 79 21.74 -8.42 -9.52
N LYS A 80 22.24 -7.96 -10.67
CA LYS A 80 23.14 -8.73 -11.52
C LYS A 80 24.54 -8.15 -11.43
N LEU A 81 25.30 -8.70 -10.51
CA LEU A 81 26.68 -8.32 -10.27
C LEU A 81 27.51 -8.37 -11.57
N VAL A 82 28.02 -7.20 -11.98
CA VAL A 82 28.93 -7.05 -13.11
C VAL A 82 30.35 -6.91 -12.58
N GLN A 83 31.31 -7.53 -13.27
CA GLN A 83 32.72 -7.40 -12.91
C GLN A 83 33.19 -5.98 -13.14
N VAL A 84 33.81 -5.39 -12.14
CA VAL A 84 34.38 -4.03 -12.17
C VAL A 84 35.83 -4.06 -11.72
N GLU A 85 36.55 -2.98 -11.96
CA GLU A 85 37.90 -2.83 -11.43
C GLU A 85 37.85 -2.72 -9.90
N CYS A 86 38.72 -3.44 -9.19
CA CYS A 86 38.73 -3.37 -7.72
C CYS A 86 39.14 -2.00 -7.20
N SER A 87 39.98 -1.29 -7.96
CA SER A 87 40.45 0.06 -7.68
C SER A 87 39.35 1.13 -7.87
N ASP A 88 38.20 0.77 -8.46
CA ASP A 88 37.09 1.69 -8.67
C ASP A 88 36.71 2.37 -7.33
N PRO A 89 36.52 3.71 -7.30
CA PRO A 89 36.18 4.45 -6.08
C PRO A 89 34.95 3.89 -5.36
N VAL A 90 34.02 3.28 -6.10
CA VAL A 90 32.85 2.62 -5.55
C VAL A 90 33.27 1.37 -4.76
N MET A 91 34.18 0.56 -5.27
CA MET A 91 34.66 -0.64 -4.59
C MET A 91 35.60 -0.31 -3.42
N GLY A 92 36.55 0.59 -3.64
CA GLY A 92 37.57 0.98 -2.65
C GLY A 92 38.46 -0.20 -2.22
N LYS A 93 38.78 -1.11 -3.15
CA LYS A 93 39.54 -2.34 -2.90
C LYS A 93 40.89 -2.34 -3.64
N GLY A 94 41.80 -3.21 -3.20
CA GLY A 94 43.11 -3.39 -3.84
C GLY A 94 43.17 -4.64 -4.71
N ASP A 95 44.29 -4.84 -5.41
CA ASP A 95 44.49 -5.97 -6.33
C ASP A 95 44.35 -7.35 -5.64
N GLY A 96 44.66 -7.43 -4.34
CA GLY A 96 44.49 -8.66 -3.54
C GLY A 96 43.04 -9.05 -3.26
N ASP A 97 42.08 -8.19 -3.59
CA ASP A 97 40.64 -8.45 -3.45
C ASP A 97 39.99 -8.86 -4.78
N TRP A 98 40.78 -9.00 -5.85
CA TRP A 98 40.29 -9.41 -7.16
C TRP A 98 39.72 -10.83 -7.16
N PRO A 99 38.66 -11.12 -7.96
CA PRO A 99 37.88 -10.20 -8.78
C PRO A 99 36.76 -9.48 -7.99
N CYS A 100 36.47 -8.25 -8.41
CA CYS A 100 35.46 -7.36 -7.82
C CYS A 100 34.21 -7.26 -8.68
N TYR A 101 33.07 -7.17 -8.02
CA TYR A 101 31.76 -7.10 -8.65
C TYR A 101 30.88 -6.07 -7.97
N TYR A 102 30.11 -5.35 -8.79
CA TYR A 102 29.21 -4.30 -8.33
C TYR A 102 27.96 -4.23 -9.21
N ASP A 103 26.82 -3.96 -8.58
CA ASP A 103 25.60 -3.53 -9.25
C ASP A 103 24.61 -2.92 -8.24
N CYS A 104 23.67 -2.12 -8.72
CA CYS A 104 22.59 -1.54 -7.93
C CYS A 104 21.23 -1.71 -8.60
N GLU A 105 20.18 -1.85 -7.80
CA GLU A 105 18.81 -1.96 -8.28
C GLU A 105 17.91 -0.89 -7.64
N ASN A 106 17.10 -0.25 -8.47
CA ASN A 106 16.16 0.79 -8.06
C ASN A 106 14.82 0.17 -7.64
N VAL A 107 14.57 0.11 -6.35
CA VAL A 107 13.36 -0.46 -5.76
C VAL A 107 12.33 0.64 -5.47
N LYS A 108 11.13 0.49 -6.01
CA LYS A 108 10.01 1.41 -5.72
C LYS A 108 9.19 0.91 -4.55
N ILE A 109 9.00 1.78 -3.56
CA ILE A 109 8.34 1.51 -2.28
C ILE A 109 7.34 2.62 -1.99
N ARG A 110 6.16 2.26 -1.49
CA ARG A 110 5.17 3.20 -0.96
C ARG A 110 4.72 2.77 0.43
N ALA A 111 4.48 3.74 1.30
CA ALA A 111 4.05 3.49 2.66
C ALA A 111 3.14 4.62 3.16
N ASN A 112 2.16 4.30 4.00
CA ASN A 112 1.26 5.30 4.61
C ASN A 112 1.81 5.88 5.93
N PHE A 113 3.06 5.57 6.28
CA PHE A 113 3.79 6.05 7.45
C PHE A 113 5.27 6.13 7.11
N GLN A 114 6.05 6.82 7.94
CA GLN A 114 7.49 6.88 7.74
C GLN A 114 8.14 5.54 8.12
N VAL A 115 8.85 4.95 7.18
CA VAL A 115 9.47 3.63 7.32
C VAL A 115 10.98 3.78 7.33
N LYS A 116 11.62 3.06 8.25
CA LYS A 116 13.05 2.79 8.19
C LYS A 116 13.27 1.40 7.58
N LEU A 117 14.03 1.37 6.50
CA LEU A 117 14.43 0.15 5.84
C LEU A 117 15.64 -0.47 6.53
N GLY A 118 15.76 -1.79 6.42
CA GLY A 118 16.95 -2.53 6.81
C GLY A 118 17.31 -3.54 5.75
N LEU A 119 18.57 -3.97 5.73
CA LEU A 119 19.05 -5.03 4.85
C LEU A 119 19.48 -6.22 5.68
N SER A 120 18.97 -7.40 5.32
CA SER A 120 19.53 -8.67 5.73
C SER A 120 20.15 -9.33 4.50
N LYS A 121 21.26 -10.06 4.71
CA LYS A 121 22.02 -10.67 3.63
C LYS A 121 22.34 -12.12 3.98
N ALA A 122 22.13 -13.02 3.02
CA ALA A 122 22.45 -14.44 3.12
C ALA A 122 23.35 -14.85 1.97
N LYS A 123 24.49 -15.47 2.26
CA LYS A 123 25.42 -15.99 1.24
C LYS A 123 24.90 -17.32 0.72
N VAL A 124 24.98 -17.54 -0.59
CA VAL A 124 24.64 -18.81 -1.23
C VAL A 124 25.91 -19.38 -1.86
N GLY A 125 26.27 -20.60 -1.46
CA GLY A 125 27.48 -21.25 -1.95
C GLY A 125 28.78 -20.57 -1.52
N SER A 126 29.85 -20.85 -2.27
CA SER A 126 31.23 -20.43 -1.96
C SER A 126 31.85 -19.52 -3.01
N VAL A 127 31.06 -19.01 -3.96
CA VAL A 127 31.57 -18.22 -5.08
C VAL A 127 32.04 -16.84 -4.65
N ILE A 128 31.35 -16.18 -3.72
CA ILE A 128 31.78 -14.86 -3.21
C ILE A 128 32.33 -15.03 -1.80
N ASP A 129 33.57 -14.66 -1.52
CA ASP A 129 34.11 -14.76 -0.16
C ASP A 129 33.61 -13.61 0.72
N GLU A 130 33.72 -12.37 0.24
CA GLU A 130 33.32 -11.17 0.96
C GLU A 130 32.35 -10.32 0.13
N TRP A 131 31.36 -9.74 0.79
CA TRP A 131 30.36 -8.89 0.13
C TRP A 131 29.60 -8.00 1.11
N SER A 132 29.06 -6.89 0.59
CA SER A 132 28.24 -5.92 1.34
C SER A 132 27.03 -5.48 0.52
N ALA A 133 25.92 -5.21 1.20
CA ALA A 133 24.73 -4.59 0.62
C ALA A 133 24.42 -3.32 1.41
N TYR A 134 24.02 -2.23 0.73
CA TYR A 134 23.70 -0.95 1.35
C TYR A 134 22.65 -0.20 0.53
N PHE A 135 21.99 0.77 1.17
CA PHE A 135 21.14 1.73 0.47
C PHE A 135 21.96 2.94 0.04
N GLU A 136 21.83 3.34 -1.21
CA GLU A 136 22.38 4.59 -1.70
C GLU A 136 21.33 5.70 -1.55
N GLY A 137 21.73 6.86 -1.00
CA GLY A 137 20.83 7.99 -0.78
C GLY A 137 19.99 7.93 0.50
N GLY A 138 20.05 6.84 1.27
CA GLY A 138 19.42 6.71 2.60
C GLY A 138 18.45 5.53 2.73
N ASP A 139 18.02 5.26 3.97
CA ASP A 139 17.19 4.11 4.34
C ASP A 139 15.80 4.52 4.86
N ILE A 140 15.38 5.78 4.66
CA ILE A 140 14.10 6.30 5.14
C ILE A 140 13.16 6.53 3.95
N VAL A 141 11.94 6.00 4.06
CA VAL A 141 10.83 6.29 3.14
C VAL A 141 9.78 7.10 3.89
N ASP A 142 9.47 8.28 3.39
CA ASP A 142 8.42 9.11 3.97
C ASP A 142 7.02 8.55 3.71
N ALA A 143 6.10 8.93 4.59
CA ALA A 143 4.68 8.62 4.44
C ALA A 143 4.15 9.32 3.19
N SER A 144 3.89 8.59 2.12
CA SER A 144 3.32 9.15 0.91
C SER A 144 2.43 8.14 0.19
N GLY A 145 1.35 8.63 -0.44
CA GLY A 145 0.51 7.79 -1.31
C GLY A 145 1.21 7.43 -2.64
N GLY A 146 2.31 8.12 -2.95
CA GLY A 146 3.10 7.93 -4.16
C GLY A 146 4.20 6.88 -4.00
N TRP A 147 4.84 6.54 -5.13
CA TRP A 147 6.01 5.66 -5.13
C TRP A 147 7.27 6.47 -4.85
N ASN A 148 8.08 6.00 -3.90
CA ASN A 148 9.42 6.49 -3.65
C ASN A 148 10.42 5.47 -4.21
N THR A 149 11.50 5.94 -4.82
CA THR A 149 12.56 5.07 -5.35
C THR A 149 13.72 5.05 -4.38
N ILE A 150 14.18 3.85 -4.03
CA ILE A 150 15.37 3.62 -3.23
C ILE A 150 16.33 2.72 -3.99
N THR A 151 17.61 3.05 -3.95
CA THR A 151 18.65 2.32 -4.65
C THR A 151 19.33 1.35 -3.71
N VAL A 152 19.29 0.05 -4.01
CA VAL A 152 19.96 -1.01 -3.25
C VAL A 152 21.18 -1.46 -4.02
N CYS A 153 22.36 -1.31 -3.41
CA CYS A 153 23.62 -1.62 -4.04
C CYS A 153 24.29 -2.81 -3.38
N VAL A 154 24.96 -3.64 -4.18
CA VAL A 154 25.73 -4.80 -3.71
C VAL A 154 27.14 -4.74 -4.26
N LYS A 155 28.12 -4.94 -3.37
CA LYS A 155 29.54 -5.09 -3.69
C LYS A 155 29.98 -6.48 -3.28
N ALA A 156 30.73 -7.18 -4.12
CA ALA A 156 31.38 -8.44 -3.78
C ALA A 156 32.83 -8.43 -4.26
N TRP A 157 33.72 -9.07 -3.51
CA TRP A 157 35.14 -9.18 -3.83
C TRP A 157 35.70 -10.52 -3.35
N LYS A 158 36.89 -10.87 -3.83
CA LYS A 158 37.52 -12.20 -3.66
C LYS A 158 36.63 -13.33 -4.16
N ALA A 159 36.06 -13.18 -5.36
CA ALA A 159 35.21 -14.22 -5.92
C ALA A 159 36.01 -15.42 -6.50
N ARG A 160 35.51 -16.63 -6.27
CA ARG A 160 36.06 -17.92 -6.67
C ARG A 160 35.33 -18.46 -7.90
N LEU A 161 35.80 -18.06 -9.08
CA LEU A 161 35.13 -18.35 -10.35
C LEU A 161 35.54 -19.66 -11.01
N TYR A 162 36.64 -20.28 -10.54
CA TYR A 162 37.33 -21.41 -11.21
C TYR A 162 36.48 -22.66 -11.46
N ASN A 163 35.35 -22.81 -10.77
CA ASN A 163 34.41 -23.93 -10.95
C ASN A 163 33.19 -23.60 -11.84
N ASN A 164 33.11 -22.40 -12.40
CA ASN A 164 31.96 -21.94 -13.17
C ASN A 164 32.35 -21.60 -14.61
N ALA A 165 31.53 -22.02 -15.56
CA ALA A 165 31.75 -21.69 -16.96
C ALA A 165 31.46 -20.20 -17.24
N PRO A 166 32.23 -19.54 -18.12
CA PRO A 166 31.95 -18.16 -18.54
C PRO A 166 30.51 -18.00 -19.04
N GLY A 167 29.87 -16.90 -18.68
CA GLY A 167 28.49 -16.57 -19.10
C GLY A 167 27.38 -17.26 -18.31
N THR A 168 27.70 -18.08 -17.31
CA THR A 168 26.69 -18.75 -16.46
C THR A 168 26.12 -17.78 -15.42
N GLU A 169 24.79 -17.61 -15.37
CA GLU A 169 24.10 -16.89 -14.29
C GLU A 169 24.00 -17.80 -13.06
N ILE A 170 24.69 -17.45 -11.98
CA ILE A 170 24.70 -18.20 -10.72
C ILE A 170 24.19 -17.35 -9.56
N GLN A 171 23.35 -17.94 -8.72
CA GLN A 171 22.89 -17.27 -7.50
C GLN A 171 23.97 -17.35 -6.42
N VAL A 172 24.56 -16.20 -6.07
CA VAL A 172 25.66 -16.11 -5.08
C VAL A 172 25.20 -15.61 -3.71
N GLY A 173 23.97 -15.12 -3.61
CA GLY A 173 23.42 -14.59 -2.36
C GLY A 173 21.96 -14.21 -2.47
N THR A 174 21.40 -13.74 -1.36
CA THR A 174 20.07 -13.15 -1.27
C THR A 174 20.13 -11.92 -0.38
N VAL A 175 19.53 -10.84 -0.84
CA VAL A 175 19.35 -9.60 -0.07
C VAL A 175 17.87 -9.48 0.25
N THR A 176 17.55 -9.31 1.53
CA THR A 176 16.18 -9.12 2.01
C THR A 176 16.03 -7.71 2.54
N ILE A 177 15.11 -6.96 1.94
CA ILE A 177 14.70 -5.64 2.43
C ILE A 177 13.69 -5.85 3.56
N THR A 178 14.02 -5.35 4.73
CA THR A 178 13.18 -5.36 5.93
C THR A 178 12.64 -3.96 6.17
N VAL A 179 11.48 -3.87 6.82
CA VAL A 179 10.76 -2.60 7.04
C VAL A 179 10.34 -2.52 8.51
N LYS A 180 10.51 -1.34 9.11
CA LYS A 180 9.99 -1.03 10.44
C LYS A 180 9.58 0.45 10.55
N PRO A 181 8.74 0.84 11.52
CA PRO A 181 8.52 2.26 11.81
C PRO A 181 9.83 2.98 12.10
N ASN A 182 9.96 4.21 11.58
CA ASN A 182 11.04 5.10 11.95
C ASN A 182 10.68 5.84 13.24
N VAL A 183 11.22 5.38 14.37
CA VAL A 183 11.01 5.92 15.73
C VAL A 183 12.33 6.23 16.41
#